data_AF-A0A1S9PB87-F1
#
_entry.id   AF-A0A1S9PB87-F1
#
_cell.length_a   1.000
_cell.length_b   1.000
_cell.length_c   1.000
_cell.angle_alpha   90.00
_cell.angle_beta   90.00
_cell.angle_gamma   90.00
#
_symmetry.space_group_name_H-M   'P 1'
#
loop_
_entity.id
_entity.type
_entity.pdbx_description
1 polymer ?
#
loop_
_entity_poly.entity_id
_entity_poly.type
_entity_poly.pdbx_seq_one_letter_code
_entity_poly.pdbx_strand_id
1 'polypeptide(L)'
;MPIQNHYFKFRNPFDFSPHQYDIGRPFLSNRKLEDNFFLLKVYKLEAIEYKHFYHYQLDFYVKAKHGKEEAFFNHVYDAVINRIRHFKRQDPFSSKYASGLEQTRKLESFLAFLKTIDQWHTVEPLESVIGEKDKLIEELK
;
A
#
# COMPACT_ATOMS: atom_id res chain seq x y z
N MET A 1 1.67 -3.03 -27.74
CA MET A 1 1.34 -3.92 -26.61
C MET A 1 0.09 -3.37 -25.93
N PRO A 2 -0.88 -4.18 -25.51
CA PRO A 2 -2.09 -3.63 -24.92
C PRO A 2 -1.71 -3.00 -23.58
N ILE A 3 -2.06 -1.73 -23.42
CA ILE A 3 -1.85 -0.94 -22.20
C ILE A 3 -2.79 -1.53 -21.15
N GLN A 4 -2.31 -2.51 -20.38
CA GLN A 4 -3.08 -3.01 -19.24
C GLN A 4 -3.10 -1.90 -18.18
N ASN A 5 -4.29 -1.61 -17.63
CA ASN A 5 -4.56 -0.57 -16.63
C ASN A 5 -3.90 -0.89 -15.28
N HIS A 6 -2.58 -0.79 -15.19
CA HIS A 6 -1.85 -1.04 -13.95
C HIS A 6 -1.34 0.24 -13.33
N TYR A 7 -1.55 0.40 -12.02
CA TYR A 7 -0.95 1.50 -11.25
C TYR A 7 0.53 1.24 -10.98
N PHE A 8 0.96 -0.02 -10.94
CA PHE A 8 2.28 -0.39 -10.46
C PHE A 8 3.13 -1.14 -11.49
N LYS A 9 4.46 -0.92 -11.39
CA LYS A 9 5.47 -1.60 -12.17
C LYS A 9 5.77 -2.98 -11.61
N PHE A 10 5.30 -4.00 -12.33
CA PHE A 10 5.67 -5.39 -12.08
C PHE A 10 7.05 -5.72 -12.62
N ARG A 11 7.67 -6.76 -12.03
CA ARG A 11 8.86 -7.40 -12.61
C ARG A 11 8.54 -7.95 -14.00
N ASN A 12 9.48 -7.75 -14.92
CA ASN A 12 9.38 -8.34 -16.26
C ASN A 12 9.58 -9.87 -16.20
N PRO A 13 8.86 -10.63 -17.04
CA PRO A 13 9.11 -12.06 -17.18
C PRO A 13 10.54 -12.30 -17.64
N PHE A 14 11.21 -13.30 -17.05
CA PHE A 14 12.59 -13.69 -17.39
C PHE A 14 13.64 -12.58 -17.21
N ASP A 15 13.33 -11.57 -16.39
CA ASP A 15 14.31 -10.57 -15.96
C ASP A 15 15.13 -11.09 -14.78
N PHE A 16 16.41 -11.36 -15.05
CA PHE A 16 17.37 -11.87 -14.06
C PHE A 16 18.00 -10.77 -13.20
N SER A 17 17.78 -9.49 -13.53
CA SER A 17 18.25 -8.33 -12.75
C SER A 17 17.13 -7.30 -12.57
N PRO A 18 16.00 -7.69 -11.94
CA PRO A 18 14.87 -6.78 -11.75
C PRO A 18 15.28 -5.61 -10.87
N HIS A 19 14.67 -4.45 -11.12
CA HIS A 19 14.90 -3.30 -10.25
C HIS A 19 14.43 -3.64 -8.84
N GLN A 20 15.16 -3.15 -7.83
CA GLN A 20 14.84 -3.46 -6.44
C GLN A 20 13.42 -3.07 -6.05
N TYR A 21 12.83 -2.08 -6.72
CA TYR A 21 11.47 -1.58 -6.48
C TYR A 21 10.39 -2.18 -7.38
N ASP A 22 10.72 -3.10 -8.29
CA ASP A 22 9.70 -3.81 -9.06
C ASP A 22 8.89 -4.75 -8.15
N ILE A 23 7.57 -4.76 -8.35
CA ILE A 23 6.64 -5.56 -7.53
C ILE A 23 6.35 -6.93 -8.15
N GLY A 24 6.07 -7.91 -7.28
CA GLY A 24 5.62 -9.25 -7.66
C GLY A 24 6.61 -10.08 -8.48
N ARG A 25 6.18 -11.27 -8.89
CA ARG A 25 6.83 -12.09 -9.93
C ARG A 25 5.76 -12.46 -10.96
N PRO A 26 6.02 -12.34 -12.26
CA PRO A 26 5.01 -12.48 -13.30
C PRO A 26 4.57 -13.92 -13.60
N PHE A 27 5.03 -14.92 -12.82
CA PHE A 27 4.73 -16.33 -13.09
C PHE A 27 3.27 -16.73 -12.85
N LEU A 28 2.44 -15.88 -12.23
CA LEU A 28 1.04 -16.19 -11.97
C LEU A 28 0.15 -14.98 -12.24
N SER A 29 -0.93 -15.24 -12.97
CA SER A 29 -1.94 -14.36 -13.60
C SER A 29 -2.69 -13.37 -12.71
N ASN A 30 -2.14 -12.98 -11.56
CA ASN A 30 -2.78 -12.12 -10.56
C ASN A 30 -2.37 -10.65 -10.70
N ARG A 31 -2.17 -10.14 -11.91
CA ARG A 31 -1.99 -8.70 -12.13
C ARG A 31 -3.18 -7.87 -11.63
N LYS A 32 -4.36 -8.49 -11.48
CA LYS A 32 -5.54 -7.91 -10.82
C LYS A 32 -5.35 -7.65 -9.31
N LEU A 33 -4.33 -8.26 -8.69
CA LEU A 33 -4.00 -8.11 -7.27
C LEU A 33 -2.79 -7.18 -7.07
N GLU A 34 -2.63 -6.18 -7.93
CA GLU A 34 -1.47 -5.29 -7.92
C GLU A 34 -1.27 -4.57 -6.59
N ASP A 35 -2.36 -4.13 -5.94
CA ASP A 35 -2.32 -3.56 -4.59
C ASP A 35 -1.70 -4.52 -3.58
N ASN A 36 -2.03 -5.81 -3.66
CA ASN A 36 -1.46 -6.81 -2.75
C ASN A 36 0.05 -6.95 -2.97
N PHE A 37 0.50 -6.94 -4.22
CA PHE A 37 1.93 -7.01 -4.53
C PHE A 37 2.68 -5.74 -4.12
N PHE A 38 2.05 -4.57 -4.26
CA PHE A 38 2.57 -3.30 -3.77
C PHE A 38 2.71 -3.33 -2.25
N LEU A 39 1.66 -3.71 -1.51
CA LEU A 39 1.68 -3.77 -0.04
C LEU A 39 2.68 -4.83 0.46
N LEU A 40 2.76 -5.99 -0.20
CA LEU A 40 3.79 -7.00 0.09
C LEU A 40 5.21 -6.46 -0.08
N LYS A 41 5.41 -5.49 -0.98
CA LYS A 41 6.69 -4.81 -1.14
C LYS A 41 6.92 -3.84 0.02
N VAL A 42 5.94 -3.03 0.39
CA VAL A 42 6.00 -2.10 1.53
C VAL A 42 6.42 -2.82 2.81
N TYR A 43 5.86 -4.00 3.11
CA TYR A 43 6.22 -4.76 4.32
C TYR A 43 7.70 -5.14 4.42
N LYS A 44 8.40 -5.21 3.29
CA LYS A 44 9.80 -5.64 3.21
C LYS A 44 10.79 -4.48 3.16
N LEU A 45 10.29 -3.25 3.01
CA LEU A 45 11.11 -2.06 2.89
C LEU A 45 11.34 -1.42 4.25
N GLU A 46 12.44 -0.70 4.36
CA GLU A 46 12.67 0.22 5.46
C GLU A 46 12.14 1.62 5.16
N ALA A 47 11.83 2.39 6.20
CA ALA A 47 11.19 3.70 6.05
C ALA A 47 11.99 4.68 5.18
N ILE A 48 13.31 4.57 5.20
CA ILE A 48 14.23 5.36 4.35
C ILE A 48 14.04 5.09 2.84
N GLU A 49 13.49 3.93 2.48
CA GLU A 49 13.28 3.51 1.10
C GLU A 49 11.90 3.90 0.56
N TYR A 50 10.95 4.26 1.44
CA TYR A 50 9.56 4.53 1.06
C TYR A 50 9.43 5.60 -0.02
N LYS A 51 10.17 6.71 0.13
CA LYS A 51 10.19 7.79 -0.86
C LYS A 51 10.68 7.30 -2.22
N HIS A 52 11.80 6.58 -2.25
CA HIS A 52 12.38 6.06 -3.49
C HIS A 52 11.47 5.03 -4.16
N PHE A 53 10.88 4.14 -3.37
CA PHE A 53 9.91 3.15 -3.85
C PHE A 53 8.65 3.83 -4.43
N TYR A 54 8.08 4.80 -3.71
CA TYR A 54 6.90 5.54 -4.15
C TYR A 54 7.17 6.28 -5.46
N HIS A 55 8.25 7.07 -5.55
CA HIS A 55 8.58 7.80 -6.77
C HIS A 55 8.87 6.87 -7.94
N TYR A 56 9.53 5.73 -7.71
CA TYR A 56 9.77 4.75 -8.78
C TYR A 56 8.46 4.21 -9.39
N GLN A 57 7.45 3.95 -8.55
CA GLN A 57 6.14 3.48 -9.00
C GLN A 57 5.34 4.61 -9.67
N LEU A 58 5.39 5.82 -9.10
CA LEU A 58 4.77 7.02 -9.68
C LEU A 58 5.34 7.32 -11.07
N ASP A 59 6.66 7.31 -11.23
CA ASP A 59 7.34 7.54 -12.50
C ASP A 59 6.87 6.56 -13.57
N PHE A 60 6.73 5.28 -13.20
CA PHE A 60 6.18 4.28 -14.10
C PHE A 60 4.74 4.61 -14.49
N TYR A 61 3.88 4.94 -13.52
CA TYR A 61 2.48 5.28 -13.77
C TYR A 61 2.36 6.49 -14.70
N VAL A 62 3.02 7.60 -14.40
CA VAL A 62 2.96 8.83 -15.19
C VAL A 62 3.45 8.58 -16.62
N LYS A 63 4.57 7.86 -16.79
CA LYS A 63 5.14 7.53 -18.11
C LYS A 63 4.25 6.58 -18.91
N ALA A 64 3.58 5.63 -18.26
CA ALA A 64 2.76 4.64 -18.95
C ALA A 64 1.35 5.14 -19.31
N LYS A 65 0.81 6.11 -18.55
CA LYS A 65 -0.63 6.45 -18.58
C LYS A 65 -0.94 7.90 -18.91
N HIS A 66 0.04 8.80 -19.00
CA HIS A 66 -0.21 10.25 -18.85
C HIS A 66 -1.05 10.57 -17.60
N GLY A 67 -0.97 9.70 -16.59
CA GLY A 67 -1.76 9.77 -15.38
C GLY A 67 -1.31 10.96 -14.53
N LYS A 68 -2.25 11.57 -13.81
CA LYS A 68 -1.93 12.63 -12.85
C LYS A 68 -1.35 12.02 -11.59
N GLU A 69 -0.38 12.69 -11.00
CA GLU A 69 0.23 12.29 -9.72
C GLU A 69 -0.81 12.14 -8.62
N GLU A 70 -1.79 13.04 -8.57
CA GLU A 70 -2.94 12.99 -7.65
C GLU A 70 -3.70 11.66 -7.72
N ALA A 71 -4.00 11.17 -8.93
CA ALA A 71 -4.74 9.92 -9.10
C ALA A 71 -3.94 8.71 -8.60
N PHE A 72 -2.62 8.74 -8.78
CA PHE A 72 -1.73 7.73 -8.24
C PHE A 72 -1.67 7.80 -6.71
N PHE A 73 -1.53 9.01 -6.14
CA PHE A 73 -1.50 9.22 -4.71
C PHE A 73 -2.78 8.69 -4.04
N ASN A 74 -3.95 9.05 -4.56
CA ASN A 74 -5.24 8.62 -4.03
C ASN A 74 -5.38 7.10 -4.06
N HIS A 75 -4.97 6.45 -5.16
CA HIS A 75 -5.00 4.99 -5.26
C HIS A 75 -4.09 4.30 -4.23
N VAL A 76 -2.86 4.80 -4.05
CA VAL A 76 -1.92 4.27 -3.06
C VAL A 76 -2.44 4.48 -1.64
N TYR A 77 -2.98 5.66 -1.34
CA TYR A 77 -3.58 5.98 -0.05
C TYR A 77 -4.74 5.01 0.27
N ASP A 78 -5.67 4.82 -0.66
CA ASP A 78 -6.80 3.91 -0.49
C ASP A 78 -6.36 2.47 -0.26
N ALA A 79 -5.37 1.98 -1.02
CA ALA A 79 -4.83 0.64 -0.86
C ALA A 79 -4.25 0.42 0.55
N VAL A 80 -3.51 1.40 1.07
CA VAL A 80 -2.89 1.36 2.42
C VAL A 80 -3.96 1.40 3.51
N ILE A 81 -4.88 2.37 3.44
CA ILE A 81 -5.94 2.54 4.44
C ILE A 81 -6.86 1.31 4.48
N ASN A 82 -7.28 0.80 3.33
CA ASN A 82 -8.13 -0.40 3.28
C ASN A 82 -7.44 -1.62 3.89
N ARG A 83 -6.12 -1.75 3.72
CA ARG A 83 -5.36 -2.83 4.34
C ARG A 83 -5.21 -2.64 5.85
N ILE A 84 -4.97 -1.42 6.34
CA ILE A 84 -4.95 -1.12 7.79
C ILE A 84 -6.30 -1.48 8.41
N ARG A 85 -7.42 -1.04 7.78
CA ARG A 85 -8.78 -1.39 8.23
C ARG A 85 -9.00 -2.90 8.26
N HIS A 86 -8.49 -3.62 7.26
CA HIS A 86 -8.59 -5.08 7.22
C HIS A 86 -7.90 -5.73 8.41
N PHE A 87 -6.65 -5.36 8.74
CA PHE A 87 -5.94 -5.93 9.89
C PHE A 87 -6.56 -5.56 11.23
N LYS A 88 -7.02 -4.31 11.40
CA LYS A 88 -7.70 -3.86 12.63
C LYS A 88 -9.05 -4.55 12.87
N ARG A 89 -9.64 -5.19 11.85
CA ARG A 89 -10.85 -6.00 11.98
C ARG A 89 -10.57 -7.47 12.26
N GLN A 90 -9.33 -7.93 12.17
CA GLN A 90 -8.99 -9.33 12.45
C GLN A 90 -9.13 -9.65 13.94
N ASP A 91 -9.49 -10.89 14.21
CA ASP A 91 -9.61 -11.44 15.56
C ASP A 91 -8.24 -11.45 16.27
N PRO A 92 -8.11 -10.78 17.45
CA PRO A 92 -6.91 -10.80 18.27
C PRO A 92 -6.42 -12.19 18.68
N PHE A 93 -7.31 -13.18 18.75
CA PHE A 93 -6.97 -14.55 19.15
C PHE A 93 -6.58 -15.45 17.97
N SER A 94 -6.59 -14.92 16.75
CA SER A 94 -6.17 -15.69 15.57
C SER A 94 -4.64 -15.84 15.51
N SER A 95 -4.15 -16.98 15.05
CA SER A 95 -2.71 -17.22 14.84
C SER A 95 -2.06 -16.26 13.83
N LYS A 96 -2.87 -15.57 13.02
CA LYS A 96 -2.44 -14.57 12.03
C LYS A 96 -2.29 -13.17 12.64
N TYR A 97 -2.82 -12.93 13.83
CA TYR A 97 -2.86 -11.61 14.47
C TYR A 97 -1.47 -11.01 14.68
N ALA A 98 -0.50 -11.79 15.18
CA ALA A 98 0.87 -11.32 15.39
C ALA A 98 1.53 -10.82 14.09
N SER A 99 1.36 -11.56 13.00
CA SER A 99 1.84 -11.13 11.67
C SER A 99 1.10 -9.90 11.13
N GLY A 100 -0.19 -9.79 11.45
CA GLY A 100 -1.03 -8.64 11.11
C GLY A 100 -0.61 -7.37 11.86
N LEU A 101 -0.14 -7.48 13.11
CA LEU A 101 0.32 -6.35 13.90
C LEU A 101 1.59 -5.72 13.30
N GLU A 102 2.59 -6.54 12.97
CA GLU A 102 3.83 -6.06 12.31
C GLU A 102 3.54 -5.44 10.94
N GLN A 103 2.68 -6.07 10.14
CA GLN A 103 2.26 -5.52 8.85
C GLN A 103 1.49 -4.19 9.03
N THR A 104 0.66 -4.08 10.06
CA THR A 104 -0.05 -2.84 10.39
C THR A 104 0.94 -1.73 10.75
N ARG A 105 1.97 -2.01 11.56
CA ARG A 105 3.02 -1.02 11.89
C ARG A 105 3.77 -0.52 10.66
N LYS A 106 4.16 -1.43 9.75
CA LYS A 106 4.80 -1.04 8.47
C LYS A 106 3.87 -0.16 7.63
N LEU A 107 2.56 -0.46 7.59
CA LEU A 107 1.58 0.36 6.87
C LEU A 107 1.32 1.71 7.52
N GLU A 108 1.23 1.79 8.85
CA GLU A 108 1.09 3.05 9.57
C GLU A 108 2.32 3.94 9.38
N SER A 109 3.51 3.35 9.36
CA SER A 109 4.76 4.04 9.02
C SER A 109 4.75 4.55 7.57
N PHE A 110 4.30 3.72 6.61
CA PHE A 110 4.17 4.12 5.21
C PHE A 110 3.10 5.21 5.03
N LEU A 111 1.99 5.14 5.75
CA LEU A 111 0.94 6.16 5.79
C LEU A 111 1.47 7.49 6.35
N ALA A 112 2.28 7.44 7.40
CA ALA A 112 2.95 8.64 7.92
C ALA A 112 3.85 9.27 6.85
N PHE A 113 4.57 8.46 6.06
CA PHE A 113 5.29 8.96 4.88
C PHE A 113 4.33 9.59 3.85
N LEU A 114 3.22 8.95 3.49
CA LEU A 114 2.26 9.51 2.53
C LEU A 114 1.74 10.89 2.96
N LYS A 115 1.48 11.08 4.27
CA LYS A 115 1.10 12.38 4.84
C LYS A 115 2.15 13.46 4.59
N THR A 116 3.44 13.12 4.60
CA THR A 116 4.52 14.10 4.37
C THR A 116 4.60 14.59 2.92
N ILE A 117 4.03 13.85 1.98
CA ILE A 117 4.05 14.18 0.55
C ILE A 117 2.64 14.54 0.03
N ASP A 118 1.63 14.57 0.89
CA ASP A 118 0.26 14.91 0.51
C ASP A 118 0.15 16.40 0.20
N GLN A 119 0.02 16.71 -1.08
CA GLN A 119 -0.19 18.07 -1.58
C GLN A 119 -1.66 18.36 -1.90
N TRP A 120 -2.52 17.35 -1.80
CA TRP A 120 -3.93 17.41 -2.20
C TRP A 120 -4.89 17.41 -1.00
N HIS A 121 -4.35 17.40 0.22
CA HIS A 121 -5.12 17.35 1.46
C HIS A 121 -6.11 16.16 1.49
N THR A 122 -5.73 15.04 0.87
CA THR A 122 -6.57 13.84 0.77
C THR A 122 -6.46 12.98 2.03
N VAL A 123 -5.37 13.08 2.77
CA VAL A 123 -5.14 12.23 3.94
C VAL A 123 -5.90 12.75 5.15
N GLU A 124 -6.94 12.03 5.54
CA GLU A 124 -7.60 12.24 6.82
C GLU A 124 -6.72 11.77 8.00
N PRO A 125 -6.89 12.37 9.20
CA PRO A 125 -6.29 11.84 10.43
C PRO A 125 -6.67 10.38 10.62
N LEU A 126 -5.72 9.56 11.06
CA LEU A 126 -5.96 8.13 11.19
C LEU A 126 -7.06 7.85 12.24
N GLU A 127 -7.19 8.74 13.23
CA GLU A 127 -8.24 8.76 14.24
C GLU A 127 -9.63 8.99 13.62
N SER A 128 -9.76 9.86 12.62
CA SER A 128 -11.02 10.09 11.87
C SER A 128 -11.45 8.83 11.11
N VAL A 129 -10.48 8.12 10.54
CA VAL A 129 -10.70 6.88 9.79
C VAL A 129 -11.04 5.68 10.70
N ILE A 130 -10.73 5.76 12.00
CA ILE A 130 -10.83 4.67 12.99
C ILE A 130 -11.95 4.88 14.02
N GLY A 131 -12.50 6.09 14.15
CA GLY A 131 -13.39 6.54 15.22
C GLY A 131 -14.71 5.78 15.45
N GLU A 132 -14.95 4.65 14.80
CA GLU A 132 -16.13 3.81 15.01
C GLU A 132 -15.95 2.68 16.03
N LYS A 133 -14.72 2.34 16.48
CA LYS A 133 -14.50 1.14 17.30
C LYS A 133 -14.21 1.32 18.79
N ASP A 134 -13.89 2.52 19.27
CA ASP A 134 -13.66 2.71 20.71
C ASP A 134 -14.97 2.70 21.53
N LYS A 135 -16.14 2.79 20.87
CA LYS A 135 -17.45 2.68 21.54
C LYS A 135 -17.79 1.26 22.01
N LEU A 136 -17.22 0.22 21.41
CA LEU A 136 -17.53 -1.18 21.78
C LEU A 136 -16.77 -1.67 23.02
N ILE A 137 -15.69 -0.99 23.42
CA ILE A 137 -14.91 -1.35 24.61
C ILE A 137 -15.45 -0.63 25.87
N GLU A 138 -16.14 0.52 25.71
CA GLU A 138 -16.83 1.16 26.85
C GLU A 138 -18.12 0.45 27.27
N GLU A 139 -18.78 -0.31 26.40
CA GLU A 139 -19.98 -1.09 26.77
C GLU A 139 -19.67 -2.41 27.53
N LEU A 140 -18.38 -2.73 27.73
CA LEU A 140 -17.94 -3.91 28.50
C LEU A 140 -17.31 -3.55 29.87
N LYS A 141 -17.47 -2.30 30.33
CA LYS A 141 -17.18 -1.88 31.71
C LYS A 141 -18.47 -1.77 32.52
#